data_AF-A0AAQ5Z776-F1
#
_entry.id   AF-A0AAQ5Z776-F1
#
_cell.length_a   1.000
_cell.length_b   1.000
_cell.length_c   1.000
_cell.angle_alpha   90.00
_cell.angle_beta   90.00
_cell.angle_gamma   90.00
#
_symmetry.space_group_name_H-M   'P 1'
#
loop_
_entity.id
_entity.type
_entity.pdbx_description
1 polymer ?
#
loop_
_entity_poly.entity_id
_entity_poly.type
_entity_poly.pdbx_seq_one_letter_code
_entity_poly.pdbx_strand_id
1 'polypeptide(L)'
;MAEDVTVSEETLTSGLTLLVNLGKVLLQKAKEDAAVSLQNLVPHKISTLFGLISAGGDLYRSLGVKTKSEAEAIWKKFYHHAEVREQVEELMQLETEWDSFLESVDTGLQTSQEQLPVAKTGDSLSPDIAFTDARSGESVTLGQYLSQGQKLLLVLIRHVG
;
A
#
# COMPACT_ATOMS: atom_id res chain seq x y z
N MET A 1 -7.91 -23.20 20.58
CA MET A 1 -9.36 -22.96 20.50
C MET A 1 -9.53 -21.47 20.30
N ALA A 2 -9.90 -21.03 19.10
CA ALA A 2 -10.17 -19.63 18.85
C ALA A 2 -11.57 -19.35 19.37
N GLU A 3 -11.69 -18.38 20.28
CA GLU A 3 -13.00 -17.83 20.66
C GLU A 3 -13.68 -17.34 19.39
N ASP A 4 -14.90 -17.81 19.15
CA ASP A 4 -15.77 -17.34 18.08
C ASP A 4 -16.20 -15.91 18.46
N VAL A 5 -15.33 -14.94 18.19
CA VAL A 5 -15.64 -13.52 18.36
C VAL A 5 -16.77 -13.24 17.38
N THR A 6 -17.99 -13.17 17.89
CA THR A 6 -19.16 -12.78 17.11
C THR A 6 -19.02 -11.30 16.77
N VAL A 7 -18.37 -11.02 15.64
CA VAL A 7 -18.27 -9.67 15.08
C VAL A 7 -19.69 -9.17 14.79
N SER A 8 -20.03 -7.99 15.30
CA SER A 8 -21.32 -7.35 15.03
C SER A 8 -21.32 -6.69 13.66
N GLU A 9 -22.51 -6.55 13.06
CA GLU A 9 -22.71 -5.74 11.86
C GLU A 9 -22.14 -4.31 12.04
N GLU A 10 -22.45 -3.67 13.17
CA GLU A 10 -21.99 -2.31 13.49
C GLU A 10 -20.46 -2.20 13.48
N THR A 11 -19.76 -3.19 14.05
CA THR A 11 -18.29 -3.25 14.04
C THR A 11 -17.74 -3.37 12.62
N LEU A 12 -18.37 -4.22 11.80
CA LEU A 12 -17.96 -4.42 10.41
C LEU A 12 -18.20 -3.16 9.57
N THR A 13 -19.42 -2.61 9.60
CA THR A 13 -19.79 -1.43 8.83
C THR A 13 -18.92 -0.24 9.24
N SER A 14 -18.74 0.00 10.55
CA SER A 14 -17.88 1.09 11.04
C SER A 14 -16.42 0.91 10.61
N GLY A 15 -15.89 -0.31 10.69
CA GLY A 15 -14.52 -0.61 10.26
C GLY A 15 -14.33 -0.37 8.76
N LEU A 16 -15.26 -0.84 7.93
CA LEU A 16 -15.23 -0.61 6.48
C LEU A 16 -15.33 0.87 6.13
N THR A 17 -16.27 1.60 6.74
CA THR A 17 -16.43 3.04 6.54
C THR A 17 -15.16 3.81 6.89
N LEU A 18 -14.50 3.48 8.01
CA LEU A 18 -13.24 4.11 8.40
C LEU A 18 -12.13 3.84 7.37
N LEU A 19 -11.98 2.59 6.92
CA LEU A 19 -11.01 2.22 5.90
C LEU A 19 -11.25 2.97 4.58
N VAL A 20 -12.49 2.98 4.11
CA VAL A 20 -12.88 3.64 2.87
C VAL A 20 -12.62 5.15 2.95
N ASN A 21 -13.09 5.81 4.02
CA ASN A 21 -12.93 7.26 4.18
C ASN A 21 -11.45 7.65 4.27
N LEU A 22 -10.66 6.94 5.07
CA LEU A 22 -9.24 7.20 5.19
C LEU A 22 -8.52 6.95 3.86
N GLY A 23 -8.84 5.86 3.16
CA GLY A 23 -8.26 5.56 1.86
C GLY A 23 -8.59 6.60 0.80
N LYS A 24 -9.81 7.17 0.80
CA LYS A 24 -10.20 8.30 -0.07
C LYS A 24 -9.41 9.57 0.23
N VAL A 25 -9.27 9.94 1.51
CA VAL A 25 -8.47 11.11 1.93
C VAL A 25 -7.01 10.95 1.53
N LEU A 26 -6.43 9.77 1.76
CA LEU A 26 -5.05 9.45 1.37
C LEU A 26 -4.86 9.50 -0.14
N LEU A 27 -5.83 9.00 -0.92
CA LEU A 27 -5.77 9.02 -2.38
C LEU A 27 -5.82 10.45 -2.90
N GLN A 28 -6.72 11.27 -2.36
CA GLN A 28 -6.85 12.66 -2.75
C GLN A 28 -5.55 13.43 -2.46
N LYS A 29 -4.97 13.24 -1.27
CA LYS A 29 -3.68 13.83 -0.93
C LYS A 29 -2.57 13.36 -1.86
N ALA A 30 -2.52 12.07 -2.20
CA ALA A 30 -1.54 11.55 -3.15
C ALA A 30 -1.70 12.16 -4.55
N LYS A 31 -2.94 12.35 -5.02
CA LYS A 31 -3.24 13.00 -6.30
C LYS A 31 -2.78 14.47 -6.29
N GLU A 32 -3.01 15.19 -5.20
CA GLU A 32 -2.56 16.58 -5.01
C GLU A 32 -1.03 16.68 -5.02
N ASP A 33 -0.34 15.83 -4.25
CA ASP A 33 1.12 15.78 -4.21
C ASP A 33 1.70 15.43 -5.59
N ALA A 34 1.05 14.51 -6.32
CA ALA A 34 1.48 14.08 -7.66
C ALA A 34 1.36 15.21 -8.70
N ALA A 35 0.32 16.04 -8.58
CA ALA A 35 0.12 17.20 -9.44
C ALA A 35 1.20 18.28 -9.25
N VAL A 36 1.78 18.38 -8.04
CA VAL A 36 2.90 19.30 -7.76
C VAL A 36 4.20 18.75 -8.32
N SER A 37 4.54 17.48 -8.02
CA SER A 37 5.72 16.81 -8.58
C SER A 37 5.67 15.30 -8.36
N LEU A 38 5.67 14.53 -9.44
CA LEU A 38 5.76 13.07 -9.41
C LEU A 38 7.06 12.57 -8.75
N GLN A 39 8.16 13.33 -8.85
CA GLN A 39 9.45 12.96 -8.23
C GLN A 39 9.42 13.11 -6.71
N ASN A 40 8.74 14.14 -6.20
CA ASN A 40 8.54 14.34 -4.76
C ASN A 40 7.50 13.36 -4.18
N LEU A 41 6.69 12.75 -5.03
CA LEU A 41 5.75 11.72 -4.62
C LEU A 41 6.48 10.45 -4.16
N VAL A 42 7.64 10.07 -4.69
CA VAL A 42 8.28 8.78 -4.36
C VAL A 42 8.69 8.66 -2.87
N PRO A 43 9.34 9.67 -2.24
CA PRO A 43 9.60 9.65 -0.79
C PRO A 43 8.31 9.68 0.05
N HIS A 44 7.28 10.41 -0.40
CA HIS A 44 6.02 10.58 0.32
C HIS A 44 4.99 9.44 0.09
N LYS A 45 5.10 8.70 -1.02
CA LYS A 45 4.30 7.49 -1.38
C LYS A 45 4.33 6.48 -0.27
N ILE A 46 5.51 6.30 0.31
CA ILE A 46 5.76 5.37 1.40
C ILE A 46 4.87 5.75 2.59
N SER A 47 4.77 7.04 2.94
CA SER A 47 3.93 7.48 4.07
C SER A 47 2.43 7.31 3.81
N THR A 48 1.95 7.63 2.59
CA THR A 48 0.53 7.56 2.24
C THR A 48 0.06 6.11 2.11
N LEU A 49 0.87 5.25 1.49
CA LEU A 49 0.60 3.81 1.38
C LEU A 49 0.70 3.11 2.76
N PHE A 50 1.63 3.53 3.63
CA PHE A 50 1.66 3.04 5.01
C PHE A 50 0.41 3.44 5.80
N GLY A 51 -0.22 4.58 5.50
CA GLY A 51 -1.51 4.96 6.07
C GLY A 51 -2.61 3.93 5.76
N LEU A 52 -2.69 3.48 4.51
CA LEU A 52 -3.63 2.42 4.08
C LEU A 52 -3.35 1.07 4.74
N ILE A 53 -2.07 0.67 4.81
CA ILE A 53 -1.68 -0.58 5.48
C ILE A 53 -2.10 -0.55 6.95
N SER A 54 -1.92 0.58 7.62
CA SER A 54 -2.33 0.76 9.01
C SER A 54 -3.85 0.66 9.16
N ALA A 55 -4.61 1.34 8.29
CA ALA A 55 -6.06 1.30 8.28
C ALA A 55 -6.62 -0.12 8.07
N GLY A 56 -6.05 -0.86 7.11
CA GLY A 56 -6.41 -2.26 6.87
C GLY A 56 -6.05 -3.16 8.06
N GLY A 57 -4.91 -2.91 8.71
CA GLY A 57 -4.52 -3.59 9.93
C GLY A 57 -5.47 -3.34 11.11
N ASP A 58 -5.96 -2.11 11.25
CA ASP A 58 -6.94 -1.75 12.27
C ASP A 58 -8.31 -2.40 12.00
N LEU A 59 -8.73 -2.49 10.73
CA LEU A 59 -9.91 -3.27 10.33
C LEU A 59 -9.74 -4.75 10.70
N TYR A 60 -8.61 -5.38 10.36
CA TYR A 60 -8.42 -6.79 10.68
C TYR A 60 -8.41 -7.04 12.18
N ARG A 61 -7.82 -6.13 12.95
CA ARG A 61 -7.84 -6.18 14.41
C ARG A 61 -9.25 -6.03 14.97
N SER A 62 -10.07 -5.11 14.46
CA SER A 62 -11.45 -4.92 14.92
C SER A 62 -12.35 -6.12 14.61
N LEU A 63 -12.06 -6.83 13.51
CA LEU A 63 -12.75 -8.05 13.11
C LEU A 63 -12.17 -9.32 13.76
N GLY A 64 -11.05 -9.24 14.48
CA GLY A 64 -10.39 -10.40 15.08
C GLY A 64 -9.75 -11.35 14.04
N VAL A 65 -9.44 -10.87 12.84
CA VAL A 65 -8.88 -11.66 11.74
C VAL A 65 -7.43 -11.30 11.45
N LYS A 66 -6.74 -12.14 10.67
CA LYS A 66 -5.34 -11.93 10.29
C LYS A 66 -5.15 -11.71 8.80
N THR A 67 -6.14 -12.09 8.00
CA THR A 67 -6.05 -12.09 6.54
C THR A 67 -7.25 -11.42 5.88
N LYS A 68 -7.04 -10.90 4.66
CA LYS A 68 -8.12 -10.38 3.81
C LYS A 68 -9.22 -11.42 3.59
N SER A 69 -8.84 -12.68 3.32
CA SER A 69 -9.82 -13.75 3.05
C SER A 69 -10.71 -14.07 4.26
N GLU A 70 -10.18 -13.97 5.48
CA GLU A 70 -10.98 -14.10 6.70
C GLU A 70 -11.93 -12.90 6.88
N ALA A 71 -11.46 -11.68 6.65
CA ALA A 71 -12.31 -10.48 6.66
C ALA A 71 -13.45 -10.60 5.63
N GLU A 72 -13.13 -11.11 4.43
CA GLU A 72 -14.09 -11.38 3.36
C GLU A 72 -15.16 -12.40 3.76
N ALA A 73 -14.74 -13.46 4.45
CA ALA A 73 -15.66 -14.47 4.95
C ALA A 73 -16.64 -13.87 5.98
N ILE A 74 -16.20 -12.88 6.77
CA ILE A 74 -17.05 -12.17 7.72
C ILE A 74 -18.06 -11.29 6.98
N TRP A 75 -17.61 -10.39 6.09
CA TRP A 75 -18.57 -9.50 5.43
C TRP A 75 -19.59 -10.23 4.56
N LYS A 76 -19.22 -11.38 3.95
CA LYS A 76 -20.14 -12.20 3.16
C LYS A 76 -21.32 -12.72 3.98
N LYS A 77 -21.13 -12.96 5.29
CA LYS A 77 -22.22 -13.34 6.20
C LYS A 77 -23.23 -12.21 6.38
N PHE A 78 -22.79 -10.96 6.28
CA PHE A 78 -23.61 -9.76 6.48
C PHE A 78 -24.11 -9.12 5.16
N TYR A 79 -23.92 -9.74 4.00
CA TYR A 79 -24.38 -9.21 2.69
C TYR A 79 -25.90 -9.03 2.54
N HIS A 80 -26.69 -9.55 3.48
CA HIS A 80 -28.12 -9.27 3.54
C HIS A 80 -28.41 -7.83 4.03
N HIS A 81 -27.45 -7.18 4.69
CA HIS A 81 -27.51 -5.77 5.06
C HIS A 81 -27.07 -4.88 3.90
N ALA A 82 -27.90 -3.89 3.55
CA ALA A 82 -27.60 -2.97 2.45
C ALA A 82 -26.34 -2.14 2.72
N GLU A 83 -26.19 -1.63 3.93
CA GLU A 83 -25.04 -0.80 4.33
C GLU A 83 -23.71 -1.55 4.17
N VAL A 84 -23.66 -2.83 4.52
CA VAL A 84 -22.46 -3.65 4.34
C VAL A 84 -22.13 -3.82 2.85
N ARG A 85 -23.14 -4.06 2.00
CA ARG A 85 -22.91 -4.17 0.55
C ARG A 85 -22.37 -2.87 -0.02
N GLU A 86 -22.99 -1.75 0.33
CA GLU A 86 -22.56 -0.43 -0.12
C GLU A 86 -21.12 -0.14 0.28
N GLN A 87 -20.73 -0.41 1.54
CA GLN A 87 -19.36 -0.17 1.99
C GLN A 87 -18.33 -1.11 1.32
N VAL A 88 -18.71 -2.35 1.01
CA VAL A 88 -17.84 -3.26 0.27
C VAL A 88 -17.69 -2.82 -1.19
N GLU A 89 -18.76 -2.38 -1.84
CA GLU A 89 -18.70 -1.82 -3.19
C GLU A 89 -17.81 -0.56 -3.24
N GLU A 90 -17.95 0.34 -2.27
CA GLU A 90 -17.10 1.52 -2.10
C GLU A 90 -15.62 1.15 -1.88
N LEU A 91 -15.35 0.09 -1.12
CA LEU A 91 -13.98 -0.42 -0.94
C LEU A 91 -13.40 -0.96 -2.26
N MET A 92 -14.17 -1.72 -3.04
CA MET A 92 -13.72 -2.25 -4.34
C MET A 92 -13.47 -1.13 -5.36
N GLN A 93 -14.34 -0.11 -5.37
CA GLN A 93 -14.16 1.07 -6.20
C GLN A 93 -12.89 1.83 -5.80
N LEU A 94 -12.67 2.00 -4.49
CA LEU A 94 -11.45 2.63 -3.97
C LEU A 94 -10.18 1.86 -4.35
N GLU A 95 -10.18 0.52 -4.28
CA GLU A 95 -9.07 -0.33 -4.75
C GLU A 95 -8.75 -0.04 -6.23
N THR A 96 -9.79 0.00 -7.08
CA THR A 96 -9.67 0.29 -8.52
C THR A 96 -9.08 1.68 -8.78
N GLU A 97 -9.52 2.69 -8.02
CA GLU A 97 -9.00 4.06 -8.15
C GLU A 97 -7.55 4.19 -7.71
N TRP A 98 -7.16 3.46 -6.65
CA TRP A 98 -5.77 3.39 -6.21
C TRP A 98 -4.89 2.72 -7.25
N ASP A 99 -5.31 1.59 -7.81
CA ASP A 99 -4.57 0.88 -8.85
C ASP A 99 -4.35 1.77 -10.08
N SER A 100 -5.43 2.42 -10.56
CA SER A 100 -5.37 3.33 -11.71
C SER A 100 -4.45 4.53 -11.44
N PHE A 101 -4.51 5.11 -10.25
CA PHE A 101 -3.62 6.20 -9.86
C PHE A 101 -2.16 5.74 -9.83
N LEU A 102 -1.88 4.60 -9.21
CA LEU A 102 -0.53 4.06 -9.12
C LEU A 102 0.05 3.75 -10.50
N GLU A 103 -0.73 3.21 -11.42
CA GLU A 103 -0.35 2.97 -12.82
C GLU A 103 -0.04 4.29 -13.56
N SER A 104 -0.87 5.32 -13.37
CA SER A 104 -0.62 6.64 -13.97
C SER A 104 0.69 7.27 -13.47
N VAL A 105 1.01 7.09 -12.18
CA VAL A 105 2.27 7.58 -11.63
C VAL A 105 3.44 6.81 -12.21
N ASP A 106 3.31 5.50 -12.42
CA ASP A 106 4.37 4.71 -13.07
C ASP A 106 4.64 5.19 -14.48
N THR A 107 3.59 5.39 -15.28
CA THR A 107 3.73 5.88 -16.64
C THR A 107 4.38 7.27 -16.65
N GLY A 108 3.99 8.15 -15.72
CA GLY A 108 4.59 9.48 -15.59
C GLY A 108 6.06 9.46 -15.14
N LEU A 109 6.44 8.52 -14.26
CA LEU A 109 7.83 8.35 -13.84
C LEU A 109 8.68 7.70 -14.93
N GLN A 110 8.17 6.69 -15.63
CA GLN A 110 8.88 6.02 -16.74
C GLN A 110 9.12 6.96 -17.92
N THR A 111 8.16 7.81 -18.27
CA THR A 111 8.35 8.83 -19.31
C THR A 111 9.38 9.90 -18.91
N SER A 112 9.57 10.13 -17.62
CA SER A 112 10.60 11.04 -17.09
C SER A 112 11.98 10.40 -16.97
N GLN A 113 12.06 9.07 -16.99
CA GLN A 113 13.28 8.31 -16.80
C GLN A 113 13.82 7.90 -18.19
N GLU A 114 14.63 8.78 -18.79
CA GLU A 114 15.38 8.44 -20.00
C GLU A 114 16.12 7.11 -19.81
N GLN A 115 15.68 6.08 -20.52
CA GLN A 115 16.42 4.88 -20.92
C GLN A 115 17.42 4.34 -19.89
N LEU A 116 16.95 3.93 -18.71
CA LEU A 116 17.76 3.01 -17.90
C LEU A 116 17.75 1.63 -18.56
N PRO A 117 18.90 0.92 -18.62
CA PRO A 117 18.94 -0.45 -19.11
C PRO A 117 18.01 -1.29 -18.24
N VAL A 118 17.05 -1.96 -18.87
CA VAL A 118 16.19 -2.94 -18.20
C VAL A 118 17.10 -4.07 -17.71
N ALA A 119 17.33 -4.12 -16.40
CA ALA A 119 18.03 -5.23 -15.77
C ALA A 119 17.25 -6.52 -16.03
N LYS A 120 17.95 -7.57 -16.47
CA LYS A 120 17.34 -8.87 -16.72
C LYS A 120 17.31 -9.69 -15.43
N THR A 121 16.32 -10.57 -15.33
CA THR A 121 16.28 -11.56 -14.25
C THR A 121 17.58 -12.36 -14.21
N GLY A 122 18.29 -12.31 -13.08
CA GLY A 122 19.61 -12.95 -12.90
C GLY A 122 20.78 -11.97 -12.88
N ASP A 123 20.57 -10.69 -13.19
CA ASP A 123 21.60 -9.67 -13.06
C ASP A 123 21.94 -9.42 -11.58
N SER A 124 23.23 -9.22 -11.32
CA SER A 124 23.74 -8.92 -9.98
C SER A 124 23.70 -7.41 -9.74
N LEU A 125 23.13 -6.99 -8.60
CA LEU A 125 23.18 -5.61 -8.16
C LEU A 125 24.54 -5.33 -7.50
N SER A 126 25.25 -4.29 -7.97
CA SER A 126 26.49 -3.87 -7.33
C SER A 126 26.23 -3.31 -5.92
N PRO A 127 27.06 -3.64 -4.92
CA PRO A 127 27.00 -3.02 -3.59
C PRO A 127 27.13 -1.50 -3.63
N ASP A 128 27.75 -0.96 -4.69
CA ASP A 128 28.02 0.46 -4.87
C ASP A 128 26.86 1.21 -5.54
N ILE A 129 25.75 0.54 -5.85
CA ILE A 129 24.54 1.21 -6.36
C ILE A 129 24.08 2.24 -5.35
N ALA A 130 24.00 3.49 -5.81
CA ALA A 130 23.47 4.60 -5.05
C ALA A 130 21.93 4.53 -5.03
N PHE A 131 21.38 4.68 -3.83
CA PHE A 131 19.97 4.88 -3.55
C PHE A 131 19.80 6.20 -2.81
N THR A 132 18.59 6.72 -2.79
CA THR A 132 18.21 7.84 -1.93
C THR A 132 17.46 7.30 -0.72
N ASP A 133 17.96 7.56 0.48
CA ASP A 133 17.21 7.27 1.71
C ASP A 133 15.95 8.14 1.72
N ALA A 134 14.77 7.51 1.70
CA ALA A 134 13.50 8.23 1.59
C ALA A 134 13.17 9.10 2.82
N ARG A 135 13.82 8.87 3.97
CA ARG A 135 13.61 9.63 5.21
C ARG A 135 14.56 10.82 5.32
N SER A 136 15.84 10.63 5.02
CA SER A 136 16.84 11.69 5.15
C SER A 136 17.11 12.45 3.84
N GLY A 137 16.78 11.86 2.70
CA GLY A 137 17.14 12.38 1.37
C GLY A 137 18.62 12.18 1.03
N GLU A 138 19.39 11.49 1.88
CA GLU A 138 20.81 11.25 1.67
C GLU A 138 21.06 10.18 0.62
N SER A 139 22.18 10.29 -0.10
CA SER A 139 22.66 9.25 -1.00
C SER A 139 23.34 8.14 -0.18
N VAL A 140 22.78 6.95 -0.25
CA VAL A 140 23.23 5.74 0.46
C VAL A 140 23.56 4.64 -0.55
N THR A 141 24.38 3.66 -0.18
CA THR A 141 24.69 2.52 -1.07
C THR A 141 24.15 1.22 -0.52
N LEU A 142 23.89 0.24 -1.40
CA LEU A 142 23.42 -1.09 -0.97
C LEU A 142 24.38 -1.73 0.04
N GLY A 143 25.69 -1.56 -0.19
CA GLY A 143 26.76 -2.10 0.65
C GLY A 143 26.71 -1.62 2.11
N GLN A 144 26.20 -0.41 2.36
CA GLN A 144 26.02 0.12 3.73
C GLN A 144 25.01 -0.70 4.55
N TYR A 145 24.03 -1.32 3.89
CA TYR A 145 23.02 -2.18 4.53
C TYR A 145 23.43 -3.67 4.54
N LEU A 146 24.32 -4.10 3.66
CA LEU A 146 24.81 -5.48 3.57
C LEU A 146 25.92 -5.80 4.59
N SER A 147 26.67 -4.80 5.05
CA SER A 147 27.94 -4.99 5.79
C SER A 147 27.79 -5.08 7.32
N GLN A 148 26.57 -5.03 7.88
CA GLN A 148 26.37 -4.89 9.33
C GLN A 148 26.20 -6.22 10.09
N GLY A 149 26.38 -7.37 9.45
CA GLY A 149 26.16 -8.69 10.08
C GLY A 149 24.70 -8.96 10.47
N GLN A 150 23.77 -8.08 10.08
CA GLN A 150 22.33 -8.23 10.26
C GLN A 150 21.70 -8.87 9.03
N LYS A 151 20.60 -9.60 9.22
CA LYS A 151 19.78 -10.09 8.10
C LYS A 151 19.02 -8.90 7.52
N LEU A 152 19.38 -8.50 6.30
CA LEU A 152 18.66 -7.47 5.56
C LEU A 152 17.38 -8.05 4.96
N LEU A 153 16.23 -7.46 5.30
CA LEU A 153 14.97 -7.67 4.58
C LEU A 153 14.76 -6.50 3.62
N LEU A 154 14.95 -6.74 2.33
CA LEU A 154 14.65 -5.78 1.29
C LEU A 154 13.22 -6.03 0.78
N VAL A 155 12.32 -5.08 1.02
CA VAL A 155 10.97 -5.12 0.47
C VAL A 155 10.92 -4.17 -0.72
N LEU A 156 10.90 -4.74 -1.92
CA LEU A 156 10.67 -3.98 -3.14
C LEU A 156 9.17 -3.73 -3.24
N ILE A 157 8.76 -2.50 -2.94
CA ILE A 157 7.35 -2.09 -2.98
C ILE A 157 6.86 -1.94 -4.43
N ARG A 158 7.75 -2.13 -5.41
CA ARG A 158 7.42 -2.32 -6.83
C ARG A 158 8.37 -3.27 -7.51
N HIS A 159 7.79 -4.19 -8.28
CA HIS A 159 8.50 -4.97 -9.27
C HIS A 159 8.53 -4.15 -10.56
N VAL A 160 9.71 -3.98 -11.15
CA VAL A 160 9.81 -3.70 -12.58
C VAL A 160 9.31 -4.97 -13.27
N GLY A 161 8.22 -4.84 -14.02
CA GLY A 161 7.66 -5.87 -14.88
C GLY A 161 7.34 -5.24 -16.21
#